data_AF-A0A3D1AFB8-F1
#
_entry.id   AF-A0A3D1AFB8-F1
#
_cell.length_a   1.000
_cell.length_b   1.000
_cell.length_c   1.000
_cell.angle_alpha   90.00
_cell.angle_beta   90.00
_cell.angle_gamma   90.00
#
_symmetry.space_group_name_H-M   'P 1'
#
loop_
_entity.id
_entity.type
_entity.pdbx_description
1 polymer ?
#
loop_
_entity_poly.entity_id
_entity_poly.type
_entity_poly.pdbx_seq_one_letter_code
_entity_poly.pdbx_strand_id
1 'polypeptide(L)'
;MKRYKNLFSLIALGAVLGSCADDSALPFEVKKPESIAQYEYLNTYDVLKSYVDRAKYPNFKLGTGITVSNFNSKDVNYELATTNYDELTAGNAMKYASCVSDDGAMNFTTVQKFVVTAQAAGITVYGHTLAWHAQQNNKYLNSLIANRKNETDDKTSISVAEYDFENGVPLGGWGAEMTRTVEDGVFVMNNPTAAANWEKQLCHETTTPFEVGTTYFLKLRVKGTTAGAISSLFQNPNGYAGCGDFPAFKVTTEWTDILVSTTCNGENALRLLFNVGDYAGTLYMDDINLYYESSMSSWWENLVQNSDCEGNDVSSFFATDASGGPKAATFGAEGTG
;
A
#
# COMPACT_ATOMS: atom_id res chain seq x y z
N MET A 1 -51.59 -18.93 -2.69
CA MET A 1 -52.05 -19.30 -4.05
C MET A 1 -53.52 -18.95 -4.39
N LYS A 2 -54.26 -18.19 -3.54
CA LYS A 2 -55.67 -17.81 -3.83
C LYS A 2 -55.84 -16.64 -4.84
N ARG A 3 -54.79 -15.86 -5.14
CA ARG A 3 -54.85 -14.73 -6.09
C ARG A 3 -54.75 -15.12 -7.57
N TYR A 4 -54.32 -16.34 -7.88
CA TYR A 4 -54.13 -16.80 -9.26
C TYR A 4 -55.42 -17.31 -9.92
N LYS A 5 -56.45 -17.68 -9.14
CA LYS A 5 -57.73 -18.15 -9.71
C LYS A 5 -58.57 -17.04 -10.34
N ASN A 6 -58.46 -15.80 -9.87
CA ASN A 6 -59.30 -14.70 -10.36
C ASN A 6 -58.70 -13.95 -11.57
N LEU A 7 -57.41 -14.13 -11.85
CA LEU A 7 -56.74 -13.48 -12.98
C LEU A 7 -56.79 -14.32 -14.27
N PHE A 8 -56.88 -15.65 -14.14
CA PHE A 8 -57.04 -16.55 -15.29
C PHE A 8 -58.44 -16.48 -15.93
N SER A 9 -59.49 -16.18 -15.15
CA SER A 9 -60.87 -16.08 -15.67
C SER A 9 -61.11 -14.84 -16.55
N LEU A 10 -60.28 -13.80 -16.46
CA LEU A 10 -60.43 -12.55 -17.22
C LEU A 10 -59.68 -12.56 -18.56
N ILE A 11 -58.63 -13.38 -18.71
CA ILE A 11 -57.88 -13.53 -19.97
C ILE A 11 -58.57 -14.55 -20.89
N ALA A 12 -59.36 -15.48 -20.34
CA ALA A 12 -60.09 -16.49 -21.12
C ALA A 12 -61.31 -15.94 -21.89
N LEU A 13 -61.82 -14.73 -21.58
CA LEU A 13 -63.05 -14.21 -22.20
C LEU A 13 -62.81 -13.36 -23.48
N GLY A 14 -61.56 -12.99 -23.79
CA GLY A 14 -61.22 -12.13 -24.93
C GLY A 14 -60.76 -12.84 -26.21
N ALA A 15 -60.56 -14.16 -26.17
CA ALA A 15 -59.93 -14.93 -27.25
C ALA A 15 -60.86 -15.95 -27.94
N VAL A 16 -62.18 -15.74 -27.89
CA VAL A 16 -63.15 -16.63 -28.56
C VAL A 16 -63.69 -15.99 -29.83
N LEU A 17 -62.82 -15.69 -30.80
CA LEU A 17 -63.21 -15.58 -32.23
C LEU A 17 -61.98 -15.86 -33.09
N GLY A 18 -61.86 -17.10 -33.58
CA GLY A 18 -60.96 -17.41 -34.71
C GLY A 18 -59.78 -18.33 -34.42
N SER A 19 -59.99 -19.47 -33.75
CA SER A 19 -59.20 -20.68 -34.02
C SER A 19 -59.93 -21.89 -33.47
N CYS A 20 -60.65 -22.61 -34.32
CA CYS A 20 -60.97 -24.00 -34.07
C CYS A 20 -59.69 -24.80 -34.29
N ALA A 21 -58.77 -24.78 -33.33
CA ALA A 21 -57.86 -25.90 -33.16
C ALA A 21 -58.66 -26.97 -32.41
N ASP A 22 -58.91 -28.09 -33.08
CA ASP A 22 -59.53 -29.27 -32.51
C ASP A 22 -58.73 -29.66 -31.26
N ASP A 23 -59.33 -29.46 -30.08
CA ASP A 23 -58.70 -29.72 -28.78
C ASP A 23 -58.72 -31.24 -28.58
N SER A 24 -57.83 -31.93 -29.31
CA SER A 24 -57.69 -33.38 -29.22
C SER A 24 -57.13 -33.69 -27.84
N ALA A 25 -58.02 -34.10 -26.92
CA ALA A 25 -57.63 -34.64 -25.62
C ALA A 25 -56.57 -35.73 -25.84
N LEU A 26 -55.40 -35.58 -25.22
CA LEU A 26 -54.31 -36.55 -25.32
C LEU A 26 -54.86 -37.95 -24.97
N PRO A 27 -54.54 -39.00 -25.76
CA PRO A 27 -55.11 -40.35 -25.59
C PRO A 27 -54.60 -41.09 -24.34
N PHE A 28 -53.86 -40.40 -23.46
CA PHE A 28 -53.34 -40.93 -22.23
C PHE A 28 -53.50 -39.91 -21.10
N GLU A 29 -53.90 -40.40 -19.94
CA GLU A 29 -54.01 -39.60 -18.74
C GLU A 29 -52.61 -39.40 -18.14
N VAL A 30 -52.11 -38.16 -18.14
CA VAL A 30 -50.86 -37.84 -17.44
C VAL A 30 -51.16 -37.85 -15.94
N LYS A 31 -50.88 -38.99 -15.30
CA LYS A 31 -51.01 -39.10 -13.84
C LYS A 31 -50.07 -38.10 -13.17
N LYS A 32 -50.62 -37.30 -12.26
CA LYS A 32 -49.84 -36.38 -11.43
C LYS A 32 -48.72 -37.17 -10.73
N PRO A 33 -47.46 -36.71 -10.75
CA PRO A 33 -46.38 -37.38 -10.05
C PRO A 33 -46.72 -37.53 -8.57
N GLU A 34 -46.50 -38.73 -8.03
CA GLU A 34 -46.72 -39.03 -6.60
C GLU A 34 -45.91 -38.06 -5.71
N SER A 35 -44.75 -37.62 -6.21
CA SER A 35 -43.90 -36.62 -5.57
C SER A 35 -44.57 -35.25 -5.38
N ILE A 36 -45.56 -34.88 -6.20
CA ILE A 36 -46.35 -33.65 -6.06
C ILE A 36 -47.62 -33.93 -5.23
N ALA A 37 -48.28 -35.07 -5.48
CA ALA A 37 -49.50 -35.47 -4.79
C ALA A 37 -49.31 -35.52 -3.26
N GLN A 38 -48.17 -36.05 -2.79
CA GLN A 38 -47.85 -36.15 -1.36
C GLN A 38 -47.73 -34.79 -0.64
N TYR A 39 -47.53 -33.68 -1.37
CA TYR A 39 -47.43 -32.34 -0.78
C TYR A 39 -48.71 -31.51 -0.95
N GLU A 40 -49.76 -32.03 -1.59
CA GLU A 40 -50.98 -31.26 -1.84
C GLU A 40 -51.73 -30.87 -0.57
N TYR A 41 -51.56 -31.63 0.52
CA TYR A 41 -52.10 -31.26 1.81
C TYR A 41 -51.59 -29.89 2.28
N LEU A 42 -50.39 -29.45 1.83
CA LEU A 42 -49.84 -28.13 2.13
C LEU A 42 -50.71 -26.99 1.57
N ASN A 43 -51.48 -27.24 0.49
CA ASN A 43 -52.40 -26.25 -0.09
C ASN A 43 -53.58 -25.92 0.82
N THR A 44 -53.81 -26.72 1.88
CA THR A 44 -54.87 -26.47 2.86
C THR A 44 -54.48 -25.45 3.92
N TYR A 45 -53.17 -25.21 4.13
CA TYR A 45 -52.68 -24.21 5.05
C TYR A 45 -52.69 -22.82 4.41
N ASP A 46 -52.95 -21.79 5.20
CA ASP A 46 -52.74 -20.41 4.79
C ASP A 46 -51.25 -20.02 4.95
N VAL A 47 -50.92 -18.77 4.59
CA VAL A 47 -49.54 -18.27 4.66
C VAL A 47 -49.07 -18.11 6.11
N LEU A 48 -47.79 -18.34 6.40
CA LEU A 48 -47.31 -18.43 7.80
C LEU A 48 -47.69 -17.20 8.66
N LYS A 49 -47.52 -15.99 8.13
CA LYS A 49 -47.85 -14.75 8.84
C LYS A 49 -49.34 -14.56 9.17
N SER A 50 -50.27 -15.33 8.59
CA SER A 50 -51.69 -15.27 8.94
C SER A 50 -52.02 -16.01 10.24
N TYR A 51 -51.14 -16.90 10.71
CA TYR A 51 -51.31 -17.61 11.98
C TYR A 51 -50.89 -16.78 13.20
N VAL A 52 -50.31 -15.59 13.00
CA VAL A 52 -50.02 -14.65 14.08
C VAL A 52 -51.32 -13.99 14.52
N ASP A 53 -51.66 -14.10 15.81
CA ASP A 53 -52.78 -13.37 16.41
C ASP A 53 -52.46 -11.87 16.49
N ARG A 54 -52.86 -11.13 15.45
CA ARG A 54 -52.61 -9.68 15.35
C ARG A 54 -53.47 -8.85 16.30
N ALA A 55 -54.58 -9.40 16.81
CA ALA A 55 -55.39 -8.70 17.79
C ALA A 55 -54.68 -8.67 19.15
N LYS A 56 -54.01 -9.77 19.52
CA LYS A 56 -53.22 -9.87 20.73
C LYS A 56 -51.80 -9.29 20.60
N TYR A 57 -51.17 -9.46 19.45
CA TYR A 57 -49.77 -9.05 19.21
C TYR A 57 -49.66 -8.15 17.96
N PRO A 58 -50.22 -6.93 18.00
CA PRO A 58 -50.29 -6.06 16.81
C PRO A 58 -48.91 -5.66 16.26
N ASN A 59 -47.87 -5.68 17.09
CA ASN A 59 -46.50 -5.28 16.72
C ASN A 59 -45.54 -6.46 16.50
N PHE A 60 -45.99 -7.71 16.72
CA PHE A 60 -45.13 -8.86 16.48
C PHE A 60 -44.96 -9.07 14.98
N LYS A 61 -43.72 -9.12 14.51
CA LYS A 61 -43.38 -9.42 13.12
C LYS A 61 -42.84 -10.83 13.01
N LEU A 62 -43.41 -11.62 12.11
CA LEU A 62 -42.84 -12.93 11.78
C LEU A 62 -41.71 -12.73 10.76
N GLY A 63 -40.47 -12.84 11.21
CA GLY A 63 -39.27 -12.64 10.39
C GLY A 63 -38.63 -13.93 9.90
N THR A 64 -37.79 -13.84 8.85
CA THR A 64 -36.92 -14.93 8.40
C THR A 64 -35.55 -14.45 7.93
N GLY A 65 -34.55 -15.33 8.05
CA GLY A 65 -33.23 -15.13 7.47
C GLY A 65 -33.22 -15.50 5.99
N ILE A 66 -32.56 -14.70 5.15
CA ILE A 66 -32.52 -14.97 3.71
C ILE A 66 -31.15 -14.74 3.08
N THR A 67 -30.78 -15.62 2.15
CA THR A 67 -29.65 -15.39 1.25
C THR A 67 -30.01 -14.28 0.27
N VAL A 68 -29.34 -13.15 0.38
CA VAL A 68 -29.67 -11.92 -0.36
C VAL A 68 -29.63 -12.10 -1.89
N SER A 69 -28.67 -12.87 -2.43
CA SER A 69 -28.62 -13.13 -3.87
C SER A 69 -29.88 -13.84 -4.38
N ASN A 70 -30.39 -14.82 -3.63
CA ASN A 70 -31.60 -15.56 -3.95
C ASN A 70 -32.87 -14.70 -3.82
N PHE A 71 -32.90 -13.75 -2.88
CA PHE A 71 -34.01 -12.81 -2.77
C PHE A 71 -34.00 -11.82 -3.95
N ASN A 72 -32.82 -11.31 -4.29
CA ASN A 72 -32.64 -10.34 -5.38
C ASN A 72 -32.88 -10.93 -6.78
N SER A 73 -32.84 -12.26 -6.94
CA SER A 73 -33.18 -12.92 -8.21
C SER A 73 -34.69 -12.92 -8.49
N LYS A 74 -35.53 -12.63 -7.49
CA LYS A 74 -37.00 -12.62 -7.58
C LYS A 74 -37.62 -13.97 -7.96
N ASP A 75 -36.93 -15.07 -7.66
CA ASP A 75 -37.43 -16.43 -7.90
C ASP A 75 -38.28 -16.94 -6.72
N VAL A 76 -38.40 -18.26 -6.60
CA VAL A 76 -39.19 -18.95 -5.57
C VAL A 76 -38.88 -18.47 -4.14
N ASN A 77 -37.61 -18.15 -3.83
CA ASN A 77 -37.24 -17.64 -2.50
C ASN A 77 -37.83 -16.25 -2.21
N TYR A 78 -37.92 -15.39 -3.22
CA TYR A 78 -38.57 -14.09 -3.09
C TYR A 78 -40.07 -14.26 -2.83
N GLU A 79 -40.77 -15.08 -3.63
CA GLU A 79 -42.21 -15.32 -3.45
C GLU A 79 -42.50 -15.96 -2.10
N LEU A 80 -41.69 -16.94 -1.69
CA LEU A 80 -41.83 -17.59 -0.38
C LEU A 80 -41.68 -16.58 0.75
N ALA A 81 -40.66 -15.72 0.67
CA ALA A 81 -40.35 -14.71 1.68
C ALA A 81 -41.47 -13.65 1.79
N THR A 82 -41.85 -13.03 0.68
CA THR A 82 -42.84 -11.94 0.65
C THR A 82 -44.26 -12.42 0.98
N THR A 83 -44.57 -13.68 0.63
CA THR A 83 -45.87 -14.29 0.92
C THR A 83 -46.02 -14.67 2.38
N ASN A 84 -44.97 -15.18 3.03
CA ASN A 84 -45.09 -15.81 4.35
C ASN A 84 -44.61 -14.96 5.53
N TYR A 85 -43.80 -13.92 5.30
CA TYR A 85 -43.13 -13.18 6.37
C TYR A 85 -43.42 -11.67 6.32
N ASP A 86 -43.17 -10.98 7.44
CA ASP A 86 -43.32 -9.52 7.62
C ASP A 86 -41.96 -8.79 7.60
N GLU A 87 -40.89 -9.52 7.88
CA GLU A 87 -39.55 -8.96 8.07
C GLU A 87 -38.47 -9.92 7.56
N LEU A 88 -37.40 -9.38 7.01
CA LEU A 88 -36.25 -10.15 6.52
C LEU A 88 -34.98 -9.70 7.21
N THR A 89 -34.16 -10.69 7.59
CA THR A 89 -32.77 -10.45 8.00
C THR A 89 -31.87 -11.02 6.92
N ALA A 90 -30.92 -10.23 6.42
CA ALA A 90 -29.91 -10.76 5.52
C ALA A 90 -29.13 -11.88 6.22
N GLY A 91 -28.77 -12.95 5.50
CA GLY A 91 -27.81 -13.94 6.00
C GLY A 91 -26.40 -13.34 6.07
N ASN A 92 -25.47 -13.85 5.25
CA ASN A 92 -24.09 -13.36 5.29
C ASN A 92 -23.89 -11.98 4.64
N ALA A 93 -24.77 -11.54 3.75
CA ALA A 93 -24.50 -10.39 2.87
C ALA A 93 -24.30 -9.04 3.59
N MET A 94 -24.73 -8.92 4.84
CA MET A 94 -24.49 -7.73 5.69
C MET A 94 -23.35 -7.92 6.70
N LYS A 95 -22.64 -9.05 6.66
CA LYS A 95 -21.45 -9.28 7.51
C LYS A 95 -20.25 -8.54 6.94
N TYR A 96 -19.33 -8.16 7.83
CA TYR A 96 -18.14 -7.38 7.48
C TYR A 96 -17.35 -7.96 6.30
N ALA A 97 -16.98 -9.24 6.31
CA ALA A 97 -16.25 -9.86 5.20
C ALA A 97 -17.03 -9.93 3.88
N SER A 98 -18.36 -9.72 3.87
CA SER A 98 -19.15 -9.62 2.63
C SER A 98 -19.22 -8.20 2.08
N CYS A 99 -18.83 -7.20 2.88
CA CYS A 99 -18.91 -5.79 2.51
C CYS A 99 -17.53 -5.11 2.41
N VAL A 100 -16.45 -5.73 2.92
CA VAL A 100 -15.10 -5.15 2.97
C VAL A 100 -14.09 -6.12 2.36
N SER A 101 -13.40 -5.69 1.30
CA SER A 101 -12.31 -6.45 0.65
C SER A 101 -10.98 -6.35 1.40
N ASP A 102 -10.01 -7.14 0.96
CA ASP A 102 -8.67 -7.26 1.57
C ASP A 102 -7.86 -5.97 1.60
N ASP A 103 -8.21 -5.01 0.74
CA ASP A 103 -7.62 -3.67 0.65
C ASP A 103 -8.45 -2.60 1.40
N GLY A 104 -9.52 -3.01 2.07
CA GLY A 104 -10.42 -2.12 2.80
C GLY A 104 -11.51 -1.46 1.95
N ALA A 105 -11.56 -1.71 0.64
CA ALA A 105 -12.61 -1.16 -0.19
C ALA A 105 -13.98 -1.72 0.22
N MET A 106 -14.96 -0.82 0.35
CA MET A 106 -16.31 -1.18 0.78
C MET A 106 -17.25 -1.34 -0.41
N ASN A 107 -18.02 -2.43 -0.46
CA ASN A 107 -19.04 -2.67 -1.48
C ASN A 107 -20.38 -3.07 -0.86
N PHE A 108 -21.32 -2.13 -0.86
CA PHE A 108 -22.68 -2.32 -0.34
C PHE A 108 -23.74 -2.55 -1.42
N THR A 109 -23.36 -2.65 -2.69
CA THR A 109 -24.29 -2.67 -3.85
C THR A 109 -25.35 -3.77 -3.72
N THR A 110 -24.92 -4.98 -3.36
CA THR A 110 -25.82 -6.14 -3.18
C THR A 110 -26.83 -5.92 -2.04
N VAL A 111 -26.38 -5.30 -0.95
CA VAL A 111 -27.21 -4.99 0.23
C VAL A 111 -28.18 -3.85 -0.08
N GLN A 112 -27.74 -2.81 -0.78
CA GLN A 112 -28.61 -1.73 -1.23
C GLN A 112 -29.72 -2.27 -2.13
N LYS A 113 -29.40 -3.12 -3.10
CA LYS A 113 -30.39 -3.79 -3.96
C LYS A 113 -31.39 -4.61 -3.15
N PHE A 114 -30.93 -5.30 -2.11
CA PHE A 114 -31.79 -6.05 -1.19
C PHE A 114 -32.78 -5.17 -0.46
N VAL A 115 -32.32 -4.07 0.16
CA VAL A 115 -33.18 -3.13 0.89
C VAL A 115 -34.22 -2.53 -0.04
N VAL A 116 -33.83 -2.10 -1.24
CA VAL A 116 -34.76 -1.56 -2.25
C VAL A 116 -35.78 -2.62 -2.69
N THR A 117 -35.34 -3.85 -2.93
CA THR A 117 -36.21 -4.96 -3.36
C THR A 117 -37.22 -5.30 -2.25
N ALA A 118 -36.77 -5.35 -0.99
CA ALA A 118 -37.62 -5.60 0.16
C ALA A 118 -38.66 -4.48 0.36
N GLN A 119 -38.21 -3.22 0.29
CA GLN A 119 -39.09 -2.07 0.38
C GLN A 119 -40.16 -2.06 -0.72
N ALA A 120 -39.78 -2.35 -1.97
CA ALA A 120 -40.71 -2.45 -3.09
C ALA A 120 -41.73 -3.61 -2.92
N ALA A 121 -41.35 -4.66 -2.19
CA ALA A 121 -42.23 -5.77 -1.85
C ALA A 121 -43.12 -5.51 -0.62
N GLY A 122 -42.96 -4.36 0.05
CA GLY A 122 -43.67 -4.03 1.29
C GLY A 122 -43.24 -4.87 2.50
N ILE A 123 -42.04 -5.46 2.47
CA ILE A 123 -41.49 -6.22 3.59
C ILE A 123 -40.41 -5.40 4.31
N THR A 124 -40.40 -5.46 5.64
CA THR A 124 -39.40 -4.74 6.43
C THR A 124 -38.07 -5.49 6.48
N VAL A 125 -36.98 -4.78 6.75
CA VAL A 125 -35.66 -5.39 6.92
C VAL A 125 -35.20 -5.18 8.36
N TYR A 126 -34.90 -6.27 9.05
CA TYR A 126 -34.17 -6.23 10.31
C TYR A 126 -32.68 -6.31 10.01
N GLY A 127 -31.93 -5.33 10.50
CA GLY A 127 -30.48 -5.25 10.25
C GLY A 127 -29.74 -6.48 10.80
N HIS A 128 -28.54 -6.71 10.27
CA HIS A 128 -27.60 -7.65 10.87
C HIS A 128 -26.79 -6.97 11.99
N THR A 129 -26.10 -7.75 12.82
CA THR A 129 -25.14 -7.28 13.82
C THR A 129 -24.10 -6.31 13.23
N LEU A 130 -23.88 -5.16 13.88
CA LEU A 130 -22.85 -4.19 13.48
C LEU A 130 -21.43 -4.75 13.59
N ALA A 131 -21.17 -5.51 14.66
CA ALA A 131 -19.93 -6.25 14.87
C ALA A 131 -20.26 -7.72 15.13
N TRP A 132 -19.47 -8.63 14.55
CA TRP A 132 -19.65 -10.07 14.71
C TRP A 132 -18.30 -10.70 15.04
N HIS A 133 -18.26 -11.67 15.96
CA HIS A 133 -17.01 -12.29 16.41
C HIS A 133 -16.33 -13.15 15.32
N ALA A 134 -17.04 -13.50 14.24
CA ALA A 134 -16.51 -14.30 13.14
C ALA A 134 -16.64 -13.57 11.80
N GLN A 135 -16.01 -14.10 10.75
CA GLN A 135 -16.12 -13.57 9.37
C GLN A 135 -15.77 -12.08 9.27
N GLN A 136 -14.70 -11.69 9.97
CA GLN A 136 -14.03 -10.40 9.79
C GLN A 136 -12.98 -10.52 8.69
N ASN A 137 -12.67 -9.42 8.00
CA ASN A 137 -11.59 -9.42 7.01
C ASN A 137 -10.26 -9.23 7.74
N ASN A 138 -9.70 -10.34 8.23
CA ASN A 138 -8.46 -10.31 9.02
C ASN A 138 -7.28 -9.76 8.23
N LYS A 139 -7.23 -9.95 6.91
CA LYS A 139 -6.14 -9.43 6.08
C LYS A 139 -6.12 -7.91 6.08
N TYR A 140 -7.27 -7.28 5.85
CA TYR A 140 -7.37 -5.82 5.93
C TYR A 140 -7.15 -5.32 7.37
N LEU A 141 -7.82 -5.92 8.36
CA LEU A 141 -7.70 -5.47 9.75
C LEU A 141 -6.26 -5.58 10.28
N ASN A 142 -5.57 -6.70 10.01
CA ASN A 142 -4.17 -6.87 10.40
C ASN A 142 -3.25 -5.90 9.66
N SER A 143 -3.58 -5.47 8.43
CA SER A 143 -2.81 -4.45 7.72
C SER A 143 -2.90 -3.06 8.37
N LEU A 144 -4.01 -2.76 9.06
CA LEU A 144 -4.20 -1.47 9.73
C LEU A 144 -3.36 -1.34 11.00
N ILE A 145 -3.12 -2.46 11.68
CA ILE A 145 -2.28 -2.56 12.89
C ILE A 145 -0.85 -3.04 12.59
N ALA A 146 -0.56 -3.38 11.34
CA ALA A 146 0.79 -3.74 10.92
C ALA A 146 1.73 -2.55 11.13
N ASN A 147 2.98 -2.85 11.47
CA ASN A 147 4.02 -1.84 11.56
C ASN A 147 4.07 -1.06 10.24
N ARG A 148 4.02 0.27 10.34
CA ARG A 148 4.21 1.13 9.17
C ARG A 148 5.71 1.33 8.98
N LYS A 149 6.19 1.16 7.75
CA LYS A 149 7.54 1.57 7.38
C LYS A 149 7.58 3.10 7.41
N ASN A 150 8.28 3.68 8.38
CA ASN A 150 8.66 5.08 8.30
C ASN A 150 9.82 5.18 7.31
N GLU A 151 9.52 5.48 6.04
CA GLU A 151 10.53 6.02 5.13
C GLU A 151 10.57 7.53 5.38
N THR A 152 11.48 7.99 6.24
CA THR A 152 11.90 9.38 6.15
C THR A 152 12.93 9.45 5.02
N ASP A 153 12.77 10.39 4.09
CA ASP A 153 13.78 10.75 3.08
C ASP A 153 14.98 11.50 3.74
N ASP A 154 15.19 11.28 5.05
CA ASP A 154 16.25 11.85 5.87
C ASP A 154 17.54 11.11 5.52
N LYS A 155 18.12 11.50 4.40
CA LYS A 155 19.44 11.08 4.01
C LYS A 155 20.46 11.74 4.91
N THR A 156 21.26 10.93 5.59
CA THR A 156 22.40 11.42 6.35
C THR A 156 23.63 11.38 5.46
N SER A 157 24.34 12.50 5.33
CA SER A 157 25.63 12.56 4.65
C SER A 157 26.71 11.92 5.52
N ILE A 158 27.39 10.91 4.99
CA ILE A 158 28.52 10.24 5.63
C ILE A 158 29.77 10.57 4.83
N SER A 159 30.61 11.43 5.40
CA SER A 159 31.91 11.79 4.81
C SER A 159 32.88 10.60 4.86
N VAL A 160 33.61 10.40 3.76
CA VAL A 160 34.64 9.38 3.62
C VAL A 160 36.03 9.98 3.36
N ALA A 161 36.10 11.27 3.00
CA ALA A 161 37.34 12.03 2.95
C ALA A 161 37.05 13.52 3.19
N GLU A 162 37.76 14.15 4.13
CA GLU A 162 37.59 15.57 4.48
C GLU A 162 38.95 16.27 4.55
N TYR A 163 39.07 17.42 3.90
CA TYR A 163 40.25 18.27 3.92
C TYR A 163 39.86 19.74 4.02
N ASP A 164 40.06 20.32 5.21
CA ASP A 164 39.97 21.75 5.50
C ASP A 164 41.36 22.42 5.55
N PHE A 165 42.44 21.62 5.41
CA PHE A 165 43.84 22.02 5.39
C PHE A 165 44.35 22.86 6.59
N GLU A 166 43.55 23.05 7.64
CA GLU A 166 43.93 23.75 8.88
C GLU A 166 45.07 23.06 9.63
N ASN A 167 45.32 21.79 9.33
CA ASN A 167 46.44 21.02 9.86
C ASN A 167 47.79 21.28 9.13
N GLY A 168 47.80 22.09 8.06
CA GLY A 168 49.00 22.41 7.28
C GLY A 168 49.52 21.25 6.41
N VAL A 169 48.79 20.14 6.29
CA VAL A 169 49.21 18.97 5.53
C VAL A 169 48.59 19.01 4.13
N PRO A 170 49.40 19.13 3.05
CA PRO A 170 48.87 19.15 1.71
C PRO A 170 48.36 17.78 1.26
N LEU A 171 47.38 17.77 0.36
CA LEU A 171 46.95 16.55 -0.31
C LEU A 171 48.11 15.92 -1.10
N GLY A 172 48.13 14.58 -1.13
CA GLY A 172 49.13 13.81 -1.87
C GLY A 172 48.97 13.93 -3.39
N GLY A 173 49.85 13.26 -4.13
CA GLY A 173 49.81 13.25 -5.59
C GLY A 173 51.18 13.11 -6.23
N TRP A 174 51.19 13.08 -7.57
CA TRP A 174 52.40 13.00 -8.39
C TRP A 174 52.33 13.99 -9.54
N GLY A 175 53.49 14.36 -10.06
CA GLY A 175 53.60 15.25 -11.21
C GLY A 175 54.97 15.91 -11.27
N ALA A 176 55.64 15.79 -12.42
CA ALA A 176 56.94 16.44 -12.63
C ALA A 176 56.80 17.96 -12.47
N GLU A 177 57.69 18.57 -11.68
CA GLU A 177 57.73 20.02 -11.41
C GLU A 177 56.49 20.59 -10.70
N MET A 178 55.53 19.74 -10.30
CA MET A 178 54.34 20.14 -9.58
C MET A 178 54.62 20.24 -8.08
N THR A 179 54.42 21.41 -7.49
CA THR A 179 54.52 21.62 -6.04
C THR A 179 53.15 21.59 -5.38
N ARG A 180 53.10 21.17 -4.12
CA ARG A 180 51.89 21.07 -3.29
C ARG A 180 52.22 21.57 -1.89
N THR A 181 51.56 22.63 -1.46
CA THR A 181 51.75 23.28 -0.15
C THR A 181 50.40 23.60 0.47
N VAL A 182 50.40 23.97 1.74
CA VAL A 182 49.27 24.63 2.38
C VAL A 182 49.72 26.03 2.79
N GLU A 183 48.96 27.04 2.41
CA GLU A 183 49.21 28.46 2.72
C GLU A 183 47.95 29.03 3.35
N ASP A 184 48.05 29.50 4.60
CA ASP A 184 46.93 30.11 5.34
C ASP A 184 45.64 29.27 5.35
N GLY A 185 45.76 27.95 5.59
CA GLY A 185 44.62 27.02 5.62
C GLY A 185 44.11 26.62 4.23
N VAL A 186 44.77 27.01 3.14
CA VAL A 186 44.34 26.69 1.77
C VAL A 186 45.36 25.77 1.10
N PHE A 187 44.89 24.72 0.42
CA PHE A 187 45.76 23.90 -0.41
C PHE A 187 46.17 24.65 -1.68
N VAL A 188 47.48 24.75 -1.91
CA VAL A 188 48.08 25.43 -3.06
C VAL A 188 48.87 24.44 -3.89
N MET A 189 48.48 24.28 -5.16
CA MET A 189 49.19 23.45 -6.12
C MET A 189 49.69 24.34 -7.26
N ASN A 190 50.99 24.33 -7.53
CA ASN A 190 51.56 25.01 -8.69
C ASN A 190 51.99 24.00 -9.75
N ASN A 191 51.38 24.10 -10.94
CA ASN A 191 51.73 23.34 -12.13
C ASN A 191 52.27 24.29 -13.21
N PRO A 192 53.60 24.45 -13.34
CA PRO A 192 54.18 25.44 -14.24
C PRO A 192 53.94 25.13 -15.73
N THR A 193 53.77 23.85 -16.07
CA THR A 193 53.65 23.39 -17.46
C THR A 193 52.54 22.35 -17.59
N ALA A 194 51.61 22.56 -18.52
CA ALA A 194 50.57 21.58 -18.82
C ALA A 194 51.17 20.25 -19.32
N ALA A 195 50.52 19.16 -18.96
CA ALA A 195 50.90 17.79 -19.25
C ALA A 195 49.64 16.92 -19.45
N ALA A 196 49.80 15.65 -19.82
CA ALA A 196 48.63 14.77 -19.86
C ALA A 196 48.09 14.53 -18.43
N ASN A 197 46.78 14.35 -18.30
CA ASN A 197 46.12 14.31 -17.00
C ASN A 197 46.65 13.21 -16.05
N TRP A 198 47.04 12.04 -16.57
CA TRP A 198 47.61 10.97 -15.76
C TRP A 198 49.06 11.23 -15.31
N GLU A 199 49.76 12.17 -15.96
CA GLU A 199 51.14 12.52 -15.61
C GLU A 199 51.20 13.40 -14.36
N LYS A 200 50.12 14.14 -14.06
CA LYS A 200 50.03 15.04 -12.90
C LYS A 200 48.65 14.95 -12.26
N GLN A 201 48.58 14.32 -11.08
CA GLN A 201 47.33 14.10 -10.36
C GLN A 201 47.50 14.39 -8.87
N LEU A 202 46.44 14.90 -8.25
CA LEU A 202 46.29 14.88 -6.78
C LEU A 202 45.60 13.59 -6.39
N CYS A 203 45.94 13.05 -5.22
CA CYS A 203 45.49 11.73 -4.79
C CYS A 203 45.08 11.73 -3.32
N HIS A 204 43.84 11.32 -3.08
CA HIS A 204 43.40 10.74 -1.81
C HIS A 204 43.35 9.22 -2.00
N GLU A 205 44.16 8.47 -1.23
CA GLU A 205 44.19 7.02 -1.23
C GLU A 205 43.71 6.49 0.13
N THR A 206 42.79 5.54 0.10
CA THR A 206 42.19 4.89 1.28
C THR A 206 42.62 3.42 1.35
N THR A 207 42.50 2.80 2.51
CA THR A 207 42.72 1.36 2.71
C THR A 207 41.43 0.56 2.52
N THR A 208 40.27 1.19 2.64
CA THR A 208 38.96 0.58 2.42
C THR A 208 38.41 1.05 1.07
N PRO A 209 38.11 0.14 0.12
CA PRO A 209 37.58 0.52 -1.18
C PRO A 209 36.27 1.31 -1.08
N PHE A 210 36.07 2.25 -2.00
CA PHE A 210 34.76 2.85 -2.25
C PHE A 210 33.78 1.77 -2.73
N GLU A 211 32.55 1.82 -2.23
CA GLU A 211 31.57 0.76 -2.45
C GLU A 211 31.00 0.81 -3.87
N VAL A 212 31.08 -0.30 -4.59
CA VAL A 212 30.52 -0.43 -5.95
C VAL A 212 29.00 -0.28 -5.90
N GLY A 213 28.47 0.59 -6.77
CA GLY A 213 27.04 0.93 -6.82
C GLY A 213 26.65 2.12 -5.93
N THR A 214 27.52 2.56 -5.02
CA THR A 214 27.27 3.74 -4.17
C THR A 214 27.56 5.02 -4.94
N THR A 215 26.64 5.98 -4.84
CA THR A 215 26.82 7.33 -5.41
C THR A 215 27.50 8.22 -4.38
N TYR A 216 28.64 8.77 -4.77
CA TYR A 216 29.41 9.69 -3.96
C TYR A 216 29.29 11.11 -4.51
N PHE A 217 29.24 12.06 -3.60
CA PHE A 217 29.21 13.50 -3.84
C PHE A 217 30.55 14.08 -3.43
N LEU A 218 31.14 14.87 -4.31
CA LEU A 218 32.36 15.62 -4.09
C LEU A 218 32.01 17.09 -4.02
N LYS A 219 32.14 17.66 -2.82
CA LYS A 219 32.01 19.08 -2.53
C LYS A 219 33.40 19.66 -2.31
N LEU A 220 33.67 20.83 -2.87
CA LEU A 220 34.90 21.58 -2.61
C LEU A 220 34.76 23.04 -3.03
N ARG A 221 35.74 23.86 -2.69
CA ARG A 221 35.92 25.20 -3.24
C ARG A 221 37.21 25.21 -4.05
N VAL A 222 37.19 25.85 -5.21
CA VAL A 222 38.37 25.95 -6.09
C VAL A 222 38.48 27.33 -6.73
N LYS A 223 39.70 27.81 -6.89
CA LYS A 223 40.07 28.92 -7.78
C LYS A 223 41.43 28.65 -8.42
N GLY A 224 41.74 29.41 -9.46
CA GLY A 224 42.97 29.28 -10.21
C GLY A 224 43.56 30.61 -10.63
N THR A 225 44.85 30.65 -10.97
CA THR A 225 45.46 31.83 -11.61
C THR A 225 45.02 32.01 -13.08
N THR A 226 44.50 30.97 -13.71
CA THR A 226 43.96 30.99 -15.07
C THR A 226 42.59 30.31 -15.09
N ALA A 227 41.74 30.65 -16.06
CA ALA A 227 40.48 29.95 -16.25
C ALA A 227 40.72 28.60 -16.95
N GLY A 228 40.02 27.56 -16.52
CA GLY A 228 40.16 26.21 -17.06
C GLY A 228 39.09 25.26 -16.57
N ALA A 229 39.35 23.98 -16.63
CA ALA A 229 38.53 22.95 -16.02
C ALA A 229 39.44 21.80 -15.56
N ILE A 230 39.03 21.12 -14.49
CA ILE A 230 39.66 19.90 -14.03
C ILE A 230 38.59 18.84 -13.81
N SER A 231 38.99 17.57 -13.72
CA SER A 231 38.08 16.47 -13.43
C SER A 231 38.61 15.63 -12.28
N SER A 232 37.74 14.79 -11.72
CA SER A 232 38.13 13.78 -10.74
C SER A 232 37.57 12.42 -11.11
N LEU A 233 38.17 11.36 -10.58
CA LEU A 233 37.72 9.99 -10.78
C LEU A 233 38.06 9.10 -9.59
N PHE A 234 37.30 8.01 -9.47
CA PHE A 234 37.73 6.85 -8.71
C PHE A 234 38.65 5.97 -9.54
N GLN A 235 39.68 5.41 -8.92
CA GLN A 235 40.61 4.50 -9.58
C GLN A 235 40.95 3.29 -8.69
N ASN A 236 41.01 2.12 -9.31
CA ASN A 236 41.67 0.96 -8.75
C ASN A 236 43.19 1.07 -8.97
N PRO A 237 44.00 1.19 -7.91
CA PRO A 237 45.45 1.35 -8.03
C PRO A 237 46.11 0.13 -8.69
N ASN A 238 45.50 -1.05 -8.58
CA ASN A 238 45.95 -2.25 -9.28
C ASN A 238 45.44 -2.23 -10.73
N GLY A 239 46.35 -2.06 -11.68
CA GLY A 239 46.01 -1.97 -13.10
C GLY A 239 45.47 -0.61 -13.55
N TYR A 240 45.40 0.38 -12.66
CA TYR A 240 45.04 1.77 -12.96
C TYR A 240 43.66 1.93 -13.62
N ALA A 241 42.73 1.01 -13.34
CA ALA A 241 41.40 1.02 -13.94
C ALA A 241 40.56 2.17 -13.36
N GLY A 242 39.87 2.92 -14.22
CA GLY A 242 38.86 3.89 -13.80
C GLY A 242 37.66 3.17 -13.19
N CYS A 243 37.14 3.72 -12.09
CA CYS A 243 36.06 3.14 -11.29
C CYS A 243 34.91 4.13 -11.05
N GLY A 244 34.78 5.14 -11.92
CA GLY A 244 33.74 6.16 -11.86
C GLY A 244 34.32 7.55 -12.07
N ASP A 245 33.90 8.22 -13.13
CA ASP A 245 34.36 9.57 -13.46
C ASP A 245 33.36 10.60 -12.95
N PHE A 246 33.85 11.63 -12.25
CA PHE A 246 33.05 12.80 -11.94
C PHE A 246 32.98 13.72 -13.16
N PRO A 247 31.87 14.44 -13.37
CA PRO A 247 31.82 15.53 -14.34
C PRO A 247 32.96 16.52 -14.13
N ALA A 248 33.62 16.93 -15.21
CA ALA A 248 34.61 18.00 -15.14
C ALA A 248 33.95 19.30 -14.67
N PHE A 249 34.65 20.05 -13.82
CA PHE A 249 34.17 21.31 -13.27
C PHE A 249 35.12 22.45 -13.59
N LYS A 250 34.56 23.65 -13.73
CA LYS A 250 35.30 24.83 -14.17
C LYS A 250 36.15 25.38 -13.02
N VAL A 251 37.34 25.84 -13.38
CA VAL A 251 38.20 26.66 -12.52
C VAL A 251 38.13 28.08 -13.04
N THR A 252 37.90 29.04 -12.15
CA THR A 252 37.89 30.47 -12.46
C THR A 252 38.94 31.21 -11.64
N THR A 253 39.15 32.49 -11.93
CA THR A 253 40.06 33.34 -11.14
C THR A 253 39.49 33.75 -9.78
N GLU A 254 38.20 33.48 -9.55
CA GLU A 254 37.51 33.67 -8.28
C GLU A 254 37.16 32.33 -7.64
N TRP A 255 36.93 32.35 -6.32
CA TRP A 255 36.47 31.17 -5.60
C TRP A 255 35.09 30.71 -6.10
N THR A 256 35.01 29.44 -6.47
CA THR A 256 33.77 28.78 -6.86
C THR A 256 33.53 27.53 -6.01
N ASP A 257 32.31 27.39 -5.51
CA ASP A 257 31.86 26.19 -4.82
C ASP A 257 31.43 25.15 -5.86
N ILE A 258 31.96 23.94 -5.72
CA ILE A 258 31.72 22.81 -6.61
C ILE A 258 30.95 21.75 -5.85
N LEU A 259 29.93 21.20 -6.50
CA LEU A 259 29.23 19.99 -6.08
C LEU A 259 29.01 19.12 -7.32
N VAL A 260 29.72 18.00 -7.38
CA VAL A 260 29.60 17.01 -8.46
C VAL A 260 29.44 15.62 -7.84
N SER A 261 28.89 14.67 -8.60
CA SER A 261 28.68 13.30 -8.11
C SER A 261 29.00 12.28 -9.18
N THR A 262 29.37 11.07 -8.74
CA THR A 262 29.48 9.89 -9.60
C THR A 262 29.16 8.62 -8.82
N THR A 263 28.89 7.54 -9.53
CA THR A 263 28.68 6.22 -8.93
C THR A 263 29.95 5.40 -9.09
N CYS A 264 30.46 4.84 -7.99
CA CYS A 264 31.58 3.91 -8.05
C CYS A 264 31.14 2.66 -8.83
N ASN A 265 31.85 2.31 -9.90
CA ASN A 265 31.48 1.23 -10.82
C ASN A 265 32.56 0.15 -11.00
N GLY A 266 33.65 0.23 -10.22
CA GLY A 266 34.76 -0.71 -10.30
C GLY A 266 35.22 -1.20 -8.93
N GLU A 267 35.54 -2.48 -8.83
CA GLU A 267 36.04 -3.09 -7.60
C GLU A 267 37.42 -2.56 -7.22
N ASN A 268 37.71 -2.56 -5.91
CA ASN A 268 38.97 -2.09 -5.33
C ASN A 268 39.32 -0.64 -5.73
N ALA A 269 38.30 0.20 -5.94
CA ALA A 269 38.46 1.63 -6.08
C ALA A 269 39.01 2.22 -4.76
N LEU A 270 40.32 2.44 -4.69
CA LEU A 270 41.01 2.89 -3.47
C LEU A 270 41.50 4.34 -3.58
N ARG A 271 41.39 4.95 -4.77
CA ARG A 271 41.86 6.31 -5.01
C ARG A 271 40.74 7.22 -5.48
N LEU A 272 40.62 8.38 -4.87
CA LEU A 272 40.03 9.57 -5.50
C LEU A 272 41.19 10.38 -6.11
N LEU A 273 41.17 10.55 -7.43
CA LEU A 273 42.16 11.30 -8.17
C LEU A 273 41.58 12.59 -8.71
N PHE A 274 42.37 13.67 -8.70
CA PHE A 274 42.08 14.89 -9.43
C PHE A 274 43.05 15.01 -10.60
N ASN A 275 42.51 15.09 -11.81
CA ASN A 275 43.24 15.32 -13.04
C ASN A 275 43.57 16.81 -13.17
N VAL A 276 44.81 17.17 -12.90
CA VAL A 276 45.28 18.57 -12.90
C VAL A 276 46.39 18.82 -13.92
N GLY A 277 46.71 17.83 -14.75
CA GLY A 277 47.83 17.90 -15.69
C GLY A 277 47.65 18.94 -16.77
N ASP A 278 46.46 19.04 -17.35
CA ASP A 278 46.15 20.01 -18.41
C ASP A 278 46.07 21.47 -17.90
N TYR A 279 45.90 21.67 -16.59
CA TYR A 279 45.81 22.98 -15.97
C TYR A 279 47.21 23.56 -15.71
N ALA A 280 47.68 24.47 -16.56
CA ALA A 280 48.89 25.26 -16.34
C ALA A 280 48.59 26.51 -15.50
N GLY A 281 49.17 26.58 -14.30
CA GLY A 281 48.98 27.66 -13.35
C GLY A 281 49.00 27.17 -11.91
N THR A 282 48.52 28.02 -11.01
CA THR A 282 48.33 27.67 -9.60
C THR A 282 46.84 27.40 -9.35
N LEU A 283 46.52 26.28 -8.70
CA LEU A 283 45.21 25.98 -8.14
C LEU A 283 45.23 26.19 -6.64
N TYR A 284 44.12 26.72 -6.15
CA TYR A 284 43.81 26.84 -4.75
C TYR A 284 42.56 26.01 -4.50
N MET A 285 42.59 25.12 -3.51
CA MET A 285 41.46 24.27 -3.15
C MET A 285 41.25 24.30 -1.65
N ASP A 286 39.99 24.22 -1.23
CA ASP A 286 39.61 24.23 0.17
C ASP A 286 38.27 23.48 0.37
N ASP A 287 37.95 23.15 1.61
CA ASP A 287 36.70 22.49 2.03
C ASP A 287 36.38 21.22 1.20
N ILE A 288 37.38 20.39 0.89
CA ILE A 288 37.15 19.16 0.12
C ILE A 288 36.43 18.15 1.01
N ASN A 289 35.23 17.74 0.60
CA ASN A 289 34.47 16.68 1.23
C ASN A 289 33.95 15.69 0.17
N LEU A 290 34.38 14.44 0.27
CA LEU A 290 33.79 13.31 -0.44
C LEU A 290 32.86 12.58 0.53
N TYR A 291 31.57 12.47 0.19
CA TYR A 291 30.58 11.80 1.03
C TYR A 291 29.60 10.97 0.21
N TYR A 292 28.91 10.05 0.85
CA TYR A 292 27.71 9.40 0.30
C TYR A 292 26.52 9.67 1.21
N GLU A 293 25.32 9.52 0.66
CA GLU A 293 24.09 9.66 1.42
C GLU A 293 23.58 8.27 1.82
N SER A 294 23.40 8.04 3.12
CA SER A 294 22.79 6.83 3.64
C SER A 294 21.39 7.13 4.14
N SER A 295 20.41 6.32 3.74
CA SER A 295 19.11 6.28 4.40
C SER A 295 19.29 5.62 5.77
N MET A 296 18.88 6.29 6.85
CA MET A 296 18.81 5.65 8.17
C MET A 296 18.05 4.31 8.05
N SER A 297 18.64 3.25 8.59
CA SER A 297 18.10 1.89 8.58
C SER A 297 16.64 1.90 9.04
N SER A 298 15.78 1.22 8.29
CA SER A 298 14.35 1.05 8.60
C SER A 298 14.15 0.72 10.07
N TRP A 299 13.48 1.61 10.81
CA TRP A 299 12.98 1.33 12.15
C TRP A 299 11.46 1.24 12.07
N TRP A 300 10.93 0.20 12.70
CA TRP A 300 9.49 -0.04 12.76
C TRP A 300 8.98 0.60 14.05
N GLU A 301 8.04 1.52 13.92
CA GLU A 301 7.30 2.02 15.08
C GLU A 301 6.02 1.19 15.21
N ASN A 302 5.88 0.47 16.33
CA ASN A 302 4.60 -0.11 16.67
C ASN A 302 3.69 1.00 17.21
N LEU A 303 2.62 1.31 16.49
CA LEU A 303 1.68 2.37 16.82
C LEU A 303 0.61 1.93 17.86
N VAL A 304 0.52 0.63 18.13
CA VAL A 304 -0.44 0.04 19.09
C VAL A 304 0.30 -0.93 19.99
N GLN A 305 0.54 -0.54 21.24
CA GLN A 305 1.16 -1.48 22.20
C GLN A 305 0.26 -2.70 22.38
N ASN A 306 0.86 -3.90 22.35
CA ASN A 306 0.16 -5.18 22.43
C ASN A 306 -0.90 -5.38 21.32
N SER A 307 -0.58 -4.99 20.08
CA SER A 307 -1.48 -5.04 18.92
C SER A 307 -2.01 -6.44 18.56
N ASP A 308 -1.26 -7.48 18.91
CA ASP A 308 -1.65 -8.89 18.73
C ASP A 308 -2.55 -9.42 19.85
N CYS A 309 -2.74 -8.63 20.92
CA CYS A 309 -3.57 -8.97 22.08
C CYS A 309 -3.10 -10.21 22.86
N GLU A 310 -1.83 -10.60 22.76
CA GLU A 310 -1.26 -11.77 23.45
C GLU A 310 -0.57 -11.39 24.79
N GLY A 311 -0.28 -10.11 25.00
CA GLY A 311 0.24 -9.56 26.25
C GLY A 311 -0.84 -9.08 27.23
N ASN A 312 -0.40 -8.59 28.40
CA ASN A 312 -1.28 -8.03 29.43
C ASN A 312 -1.46 -6.50 29.34
N ASP A 313 -0.79 -5.84 28.39
CA ASP A 313 -0.88 -4.41 28.22
C ASP A 313 -2.16 -4.02 27.45
N VAL A 314 -3.03 -3.29 28.12
CA VAL A 314 -4.33 -2.83 27.62
C VAL A 314 -4.36 -1.31 27.45
N SER A 315 -3.20 -0.65 27.53
CA SER A 315 -3.03 0.81 27.43
C SER A 315 -3.62 1.41 26.14
N SER A 316 -3.70 0.61 25.08
CA SER A 316 -4.24 1.00 23.77
C SER A 316 -5.70 0.55 23.55
N PHE A 317 -6.32 -0.13 24.52
CA PHE A 317 -7.62 -0.78 24.37
C PHE A 317 -8.60 -0.33 25.45
N PHE A 318 -9.65 0.38 25.06
CA PHE A 318 -10.63 0.92 26.00
C PHE A 318 -12.05 0.51 25.64
N ALA A 319 -12.83 0.17 26.66
CA ALA A 319 -14.27 -0.04 26.54
C ALA A 319 -15.02 1.12 27.23
N THR A 320 -16.07 1.59 26.57
CA THR A 320 -17.05 2.51 27.18
C THR A 320 -18.41 1.86 27.07
N ASP A 321 -19.06 1.64 28.21
CA ASP A 321 -20.42 1.12 28.28
C ASP A 321 -21.39 2.20 28.79
N ALA A 322 -22.68 1.88 28.84
CA ALA A 322 -23.72 2.78 29.32
C ALA A 322 -23.58 3.17 30.81
N SER A 323 -22.74 2.45 31.57
CA SER A 323 -22.43 2.73 32.98
C SER A 323 -21.21 3.66 33.17
N GLY A 324 -20.56 4.08 32.08
CA GLY A 324 -19.47 5.06 32.07
C GLY A 324 -18.09 4.47 31.75
N GLY A 325 -17.24 5.29 31.14
CA GLY A 325 -15.87 4.97 30.69
C GLY A 325 -15.07 6.24 30.34
N PRO A 326 -13.85 6.12 29.77
CA PRO A 326 -13.20 4.89 29.29
C PRO A 326 -12.59 4.05 30.42
N LYS A 327 -12.75 2.72 30.33
CA LYS A 327 -12.06 1.73 31.17
C LYS A 327 -11.17 0.87 30.28
N ALA A 328 -10.04 0.40 30.80
CA ALA A 328 -9.19 -0.53 30.07
C ALA A 328 -9.96 -1.82 29.70
N ALA A 329 -9.78 -2.31 28.48
CA ALA A 329 -10.39 -3.56 28.02
C ALA A 329 -9.77 -4.77 28.74
N THR A 330 -10.49 -5.89 28.78
CA THR A 330 -9.97 -7.16 29.30
C THR A 330 -9.78 -8.13 28.15
N PHE A 331 -8.59 -8.71 28.01
CA PHE A 331 -8.32 -9.78 27.04
C PHE A 331 -8.75 -11.15 27.58
N GLY A 332 -8.98 -12.09 26.65
CA GLY A 332 -9.16 -13.51 26.95
C GLY A 332 -7.85 -14.17 27.39
N ALA A 333 -7.86 -15.49 27.60
CA ALA A 333 -6.63 -16.23 27.86
C ALA A 333 -5.69 -16.19 26.63
N GLU A 334 -4.38 -16.28 26.86
CA GLU A 334 -3.34 -16.38 25.82
C GLU A 334 -3.70 -17.45 24.77
N GLY A 335 -3.57 -17.13 23.48
CA GLY A 335 -3.92 -18.01 22.36
C GLY A 335 -5.42 -18.09 22.02
N THR A 336 -6.25 -17.16 22.50
CA THR A 336 -7.68 -17.04 22.11
C THR A 336 -7.95 -15.95 21.05
N GLY A 337 -6.91 -15.21 20.65
CA GLY A 337 -6.93 -14.18 19.60
C GLY A 337 -7.15 -14.73 18.19
#